data_AF-A0A818CJ72-F1
#
_entry.id   AF-A0A818CJ72-F1
#
_cell.length_a   1.000
_cell.length_b   1.000
_cell.length_c   1.000
_cell.angle_alpha   90.00
_cell.angle_beta   90.00
_cell.angle_gamma   90.00
#
_symmetry.space_group_name_H-M   'P 1'
#
loop_
_entity.id
_entity.type
_entity.pdbx_description
1 polymer ?
#
loop_
_entity_poly.entity_id
_entity_poly.type
_entity_poly.pdbx_seq_one_letter_code
_entity_poly.pdbx_strand_id
1 'polypeptide(L)'
;MQLIVARKRFQQARKPYDVRDVLEQYSHGHINMMMRIKELQRKLEHTIGKQPPLSNEDRSKLTVLARMQRVECSIIDMKQTMENIYISLKNIDDKINHLSINNNNHQRTTRSIISHGGVKFSSIDQEIS
;
A
#
# COMPACT_ATOMS: atom_id res chain seq x y z
N MET A 1 49.65 -30.26 -6.47
CA MET A 1 49.00 -30.60 -5.18
C MET A 1 47.81 -31.57 -5.31
N GLN A 2 46.95 -31.46 -6.33
CA GLN A 2 45.71 -32.27 -6.44
C GLN A 2 45.95 -33.79 -6.53
N LEU A 3 46.97 -34.25 -7.27
CA LEU A 3 47.28 -35.69 -7.43
C LEU A 3 47.63 -36.39 -6.10
N ILE A 4 48.37 -35.70 -5.23
CA ILE A 4 48.79 -36.23 -3.93
C ILE A 4 47.59 -36.35 -2.98
N VAL A 5 46.68 -35.37 -3.02
CA VAL A 5 45.42 -35.39 -2.25
C VAL A 5 44.51 -36.52 -2.73
N ALA A 6 44.37 -36.68 -4.05
CA ALA A 6 43.59 -37.77 -4.65
C ALA A 6 44.15 -39.15 -4.25
N ARG A 7 45.47 -39.34 -4.32
CA ARG A 7 46.14 -40.59 -3.90
C ARG A 7 45.89 -40.90 -2.42
N LYS A 8 45.94 -39.90 -1.53
CA LYS A 8 45.65 -40.07 -0.09
C LYS A 8 44.19 -40.44 0.16
N ARG A 9 43.23 -39.75 -0.47
CA ARG A 9 41.79 -40.06 -0.34
C ARG A 9 41.46 -41.46 -0.85
N PHE A 10 42.08 -41.89 -1.93
CA PHE A 10 41.90 -43.24 -2.48
C PHE A 10 42.46 -44.33 -1.56
N GLN A 11 43.62 -44.08 -0.93
CA GLN A 11 44.19 -45.00 0.05
C GLN A 11 43.37 -45.07 1.35
N GLN A 12 42.78 -43.95 1.78
CA GLN A 12 41.88 -43.91 2.94
C GLN A 12 40.56 -44.65 2.67
N ALA A 13 39.97 -44.49 1.48
CA ALA A 13 38.72 -45.15 1.11
C ALA A 13 38.81 -46.69 1.00
N ARG A 14 40.03 -47.25 0.89
CA ARG A 14 40.26 -48.70 0.86
C ARG A 14 40.33 -49.35 2.24
N LYS A 15 40.46 -48.56 3.31
CA LYS A 15 40.48 -49.07 4.69
C LYS A 15 39.04 -49.21 5.18
N PRO A 16 38.72 -50.22 6.00
CA PRO A 16 37.42 -50.27 6.66
C PRO A 16 37.24 -49.01 7.51
N TYR A 17 36.04 -48.42 7.48
CA TYR A 17 35.72 -47.21 8.24
C TYR A 17 35.86 -47.45 9.75
N ASP A 18 36.60 -46.58 10.43
CA ASP A 18 36.66 -46.52 11.88
C ASP A 18 35.38 -45.82 12.40
N VAL A 19 34.94 -46.11 13.63
CA VAL A 19 33.90 -45.36 14.34
C VAL A 19 34.23 -43.85 14.32
N ARG A 20 35.52 -43.51 14.36
CA ARG A 20 35.99 -42.13 14.20
C ARG A 20 35.59 -41.53 12.85
N ASP A 21 35.72 -42.25 11.74
CA ASP A 21 35.37 -41.75 10.41
C ASP A 21 33.87 -41.46 10.30
N VAL A 22 33.05 -42.31 10.92
CA VAL A 22 31.59 -42.13 10.99
C VAL A 22 31.23 -40.89 11.80
N LEU A 23 31.87 -40.72 12.97
CA LEU A 23 31.66 -39.54 13.83
C LEU A 23 32.12 -38.26 13.16
N GLU A 24 33.25 -38.29 12.45
CA GLU A 24 33.75 -37.15 11.68
C GLU A 24 32.82 -36.82 10.52
N GLN A 25 32.36 -37.80 9.73
CA GLN A 25 31.41 -37.55 8.65
C GLN A 25 30.10 -36.94 9.18
N TYR A 26 29.59 -37.47 10.28
CA TYR A 26 28.40 -36.96 10.95
C TYR A 26 28.61 -35.50 11.39
N SER A 27 29.73 -35.18 12.05
CA SER A 27 30.03 -33.81 12.51
C SER A 27 30.12 -32.81 11.35
N HIS A 28 30.77 -33.18 10.24
CA HIS A 28 30.80 -32.37 9.02
C HIS A 28 29.40 -32.18 8.41
N GLY A 29 28.59 -33.24 8.38
CA GLY A 29 27.21 -33.20 7.91
C GLY A 29 26.34 -32.24 8.73
N HIS A 30 26.45 -32.30 10.06
CA HIS A 30 25.75 -31.39 10.97
C HIS A 30 26.14 -29.94 10.78
N ILE A 31 27.45 -29.66 10.71
CA ILE A 31 27.94 -28.30 10.52
C ILE A 31 27.45 -27.75 9.18
N ASN A 32 27.51 -28.54 8.10
CA ASN A 32 27.01 -28.14 6.79
C ASN A 32 25.50 -27.84 6.80
N MET A 33 24.71 -28.71 7.43
CA MET A 33 23.27 -28.51 7.57
C MET A 33 22.98 -27.24 8.38
N MET A 34 23.66 -27.05 9.51
CA MET A 34 23.51 -25.88 10.37
C MET A 34 23.90 -24.58 9.65
N MET A 35 24.99 -24.57 8.87
CA MET A 35 25.39 -23.41 8.07
C MET A 35 24.33 -23.06 7.02
N ARG A 36 23.77 -24.07 6.34
CA ARG A 36 22.69 -23.87 5.37
C ARG A 36 21.43 -23.30 6.03
N ILE A 37 21.05 -23.81 7.21
CA ILE A 37 19.94 -23.26 8.01
C ILE A 37 20.22 -21.80 8.37
N LYS A 38 21.41 -21.47 8.89
CA LYS A 38 21.80 -20.10 9.24
C LYS A 38 21.81 -19.15 8.03
N GLU A 39 22.22 -19.64 6.85
CA GLU A 39 22.17 -18.84 5.64
C GLU A 39 20.73 -18.53 5.20
N LEU A 40 19.84 -19.52 5.26
CA LEU A 40 18.43 -19.33 4.98
C LEU A 40 17.79 -18.37 5.99
N GLN A 41 18.07 -18.53 7.28
CA GLN A 41 17.63 -17.61 8.33
C GLN A 41 18.10 -16.18 8.04
N ARG A 42 19.38 -15.97 7.71
CA ARG A 42 19.91 -14.64 7.38
C ARG A 42 19.24 -14.01 6.15
N LYS A 43 19.01 -14.80 5.09
CA LYS A 43 18.29 -14.32 3.89
C LYS A 43 16.85 -13.92 4.24
N LEU A 44 16.16 -14.75 5.03
CA LEU A 44 14.80 -14.49 5.49
C LEU A 44 14.73 -13.22 6.36
N GLU A 45 15.62 -13.08 7.33
CA GLU A 45 15.72 -11.90 8.20
C GLU A 45 15.94 -10.63 7.39
N HIS A 46 16.77 -10.70 6.35
CA HIS A 46 17.01 -9.58 5.45
C HIS A 46 15.78 -9.23 4.60
N THR A 47 15.04 -10.21 4.10
CA THR A 47 13.83 -9.98 3.29
C THR A 47 12.64 -9.49 4.13
N ILE A 48 12.42 -10.09 5.29
CA ILE A 48 11.31 -9.77 6.18
C ILE A 48 11.58 -8.47 6.93
N GLY A 49 12.82 -8.15 7.30
CA GLY A 49 13.14 -6.80 7.80
C GLY A 49 13.53 -6.73 9.28
N LYS A 50 14.33 -7.68 9.78
CA LYS A 50 15.21 -7.30 10.90
C LYS A 50 16.17 -6.24 10.35
N GLN A 51 16.15 -5.05 10.95
CA GLN A 51 16.98 -3.93 10.53
C GLN A 51 18.42 -4.42 10.36
N PRO A 52 19.06 -4.26 9.18
CA PRO A 52 20.50 -4.44 9.09
C PRO A 52 21.16 -3.46 10.08
N PRO A 53 22.22 -3.85 10.79
CA PRO A 53 22.90 -2.95 11.71
C PRO A 53 23.37 -1.71 10.92
N LEU A 54 22.73 -0.58 11.24
CA LEU A 54 23.20 0.80 11.13
C LEU A 54 24.33 1.00 10.11
N SER A 55 24.02 1.00 8.81
CA SER A 55 25.01 1.38 7.78
C SER A 55 24.44 1.57 6.38
N ASN A 56 23.32 0.94 6.03
CA ASN A 56 22.81 0.94 4.66
C ASN A 56 21.32 1.27 4.62
N GLU A 57 21.02 2.55 4.84
CA GLU A 57 19.67 3.13 4.81
C GLU A 57 18.93 2.87 3.48
N ASP A 58 19.66 2.61 2.40
CA ASP A 58 19.08 2.31 1.09
C ASP A 58 18.66 0.85 0.92
N ARG A 59 19.29 -0.10 1.64
CA ARG A 59 18.88 -1.52 1.59
C ARG A 59 17.68 -1.81 2.49
N SER A 60 17.52 -1.08 3.59
CA SER A 60 16.33 -1.23 4.46
C SER A 60 15.04 -0.87 3.71
N LYS A 61 15.10 0.07 2.76
CA LYS A 61 14.00 0.47 1.86
C LYS A 61 13.55 -0.63 0.89
N LEU A 62 14.37 -1.66 0.66
CA LEU A 62 14.06 -2.79 -0.24
C LEU A 62 13.40 -3.97 0.47
N THR A 63 13.33 -3.96 1.81
CA THR A 63 12.69 -5.03 2.57
C THR A 63 11.19 -5.08 2.30
N VAL A 64 10.59 -6.27 2.43
CA VAL A 64 9.15 -6.45 2.19
C VAL A 64 8.33 -5.59 3.16
N LEU A 65 8.73 -5.53 4.43
CA LEU A 65 8.07 -4.66 5.42
C LEU A 65 8.18 -3.17 5.08
N ALA A 66 9.36 -2.67 4.70
CA ALA A 66 9.50 -1.25 4.35
C ALA A 66 8.65 -0.87 3.12
N ARG A 67 8.54 -1.78 2.14
CA ARG A 67 7.67 -1.60 0.98
C ARG A 67 6.19 -1.65 1.38
N MET A 68 5.82 -2.57 2.27
CA MET A 68 4.45 -2.68 2.80
C MET A 68 4.05 -1.40 3.55
N GLN A 69 4.91 -0.88 4.41
CA GLN A 69 4.65 0.35 5.15
C GLN A 69 4.37 1.54 4.22
N ARG A 70 5.11 1.67 3.11
CA ARG A 70 4.85 2.72 2.11
C ARG A 70 3.47 2.55 1.45
N VAL A 71 3.10 1.31 1.15
CA VAL A 71 1.77 0.99 0.61
C VAL A 71 0.69 1.35 1.63
N GLU A 72 0.87 1.00 2.90
CA GLU A 72 -0.06 1.37 3.98
C GLU A 72 -0.23 2.88 4.10
N CYS A 73 0.86 3.65 4.11
CA CYS A 73 0.79 5.12 4.13
C CYS A 73 0.02 5.66 2.92
N SER A 74 0.31 5.17 1.72
CA SER A 74 -0.41 5.59 0.51
C SER A 74 -1.90 5.23 0.56
N ILE A 75 -2.26 4.08 1.14
CA ILE A 75 -3.66 3.68 1.35
C ILE A 75 -4.36 4.62 2.34
N ILE A 76 -3.67 5.03 3.40
CA ILE A 76 -4.20 6.00 4.37
C ILE A 76 -4.47 7.35 3.68
N ASP A 77 -3.53 7.82 2.86
CA ASP A 77 -3.71 9.07 2.11
C ASP A 77 -4.87 8.97 1.12
N MET A 78 -4.98 7.85 0.40
CA MET A 78 -6.11 7.58 -0.50
C MET A 78 -7.45 7.53 0.25
N LYS A 79 -7.48 6.96 1.46
CA LYS A 79 -8.68 6.98 2.29
C LYS A 79 -9.09 8.41 2.62
N GLN A 80 -8.13 9.25 3.03
CA GLN A 80 -8.41 10.64 3.39
C GLN A 80 -8.93 11.45 2.20
N THR A 81 -8.35 11.26 1.00
CA THR A 81 -8.85 11.95 -0.20
C THR A 81 -10.26 11.49 -0.56
N MET A 82 -10.57 10.20 -0.41
CA MET A 82 -11.91 9.66 -0.63
C MET A 82 -12.94 10.27 0.33
N GLU A 83 -12.60 10.42 1.61
CA GLU A 83 -13.45 11.07 2.61
C GLU A 83 -13.70 12.55 2.26
N ASN A 84 -12.66 13.26 1.83
CA ASN A 84 -12.81 14.66 1.41
C ASN A 84 -13.74 14.80 0.20
N ILE A 85 -13.64 13.88 -0.76
CA ILE A 85 -14.53 13.82 -1.94
C ILE A 85 -15.97 13.53 -1.49
N TYR A 86 -16.17 12.55 -0.61
CA TYR A 86 -17.48 12.21 -0.08
C TYR A 86 -18.15 13.41 0.61
N ILE A 87 -17.41 14.12 1.47
CA ILE A 87 -17.92 15.35 2.12
C ILE A 87 -18.29 16.41 1.09
N SER A 88 -17.45 16.60 0.06
CA SER A 88 -17.69 17.58 -1.00
C SER A 88 -18.95 17.26 -1.81
N LEU A 89 -19.16 15.99 -2.15
CA LEU A 89 -20.36 15.52 -2.84
C LEU A 89 -21.62 15.71 -1.99
N LYS A 90 -21.55 15.42 -0.69
CA LYS A 90 -22.66 15.65 0.25
C LYS A 90 -23.05 17.14 0.31
N ASN A 91 -22.06 18.03 0.41
CA ASN A 91 -22.30 19.47 0.40
C ASN A 91 -22.96 19.96 -0.91
N ILE A 92 -22.60 19.36 -2.05
CA ILE A 92 -23.22 19.67 -3.34
C ILE A 92 -24.67 19.21 -3.36
N ASP A 93 -24.95 17.99 -2.89
CA ASP A 93 -26.32 17.45 -2.80
C ASP A 93 -27.21 18.35 -1.93
N ASP A 94 -26.73 18.73 -0.74
CA ASP A 94 -27.42 19.68 0.15
C ASP A 94 -27.71 21.01 -0.56
N LYS A 95 -26.74 21.54 -1.31
CA LYS A 95 -26.89 22.79 -2.05
C LYS A 95 -27.91 22.68 -3.19
N ILE A 96 -27.94 21.56 -3.91
CA ILE A 96 -28.95 21.28 -4.94
C ILE A 96 -30.35 21.22 -4.32
N ASN A 97 -30.49 20.55 -3.17
CA ASN A 97 -31.75 20.46 -2.43
C ASN A 97 -32.25 21.85 -2.01
N HIS A 98 -31.39 22.70 -1.46
CA HIS A 98 -31.75 24.08 -1.10
C HIS A 98 -32.13 24.95 -2.31
N LEU A 99 -31.40 24.84 -3.44
CA LEU A 99 -31.71 25.55 -4.68
C LEU A 99 -33.08 25.13 -5.25
N SER A 100 -33.40 23.84 -5.18
CA SER A 100 -34.70 23.31 -5.61
C SER A 100 -35.86 23.84 -4.76
N ILE A 101 -35.68 23.90 -3.43
CA ILE A 101 -36.68 24.48 -2.51
C ILE A 101 -36.90 25.97 -2.77
N ASN A 102 -35.84 26.75 -2.97
CA ASN A 102 -35.95 28.18 -3.26
C ASN A 102 -36.66 28.47 -4.59
N ASN A 103 -36.37 27.69 -5.65
CA ASN A 103 -37.07 27.81 -6.92
C ASN A 103 -38.58 27.50 -6.80
N ASN A 104 -38.93 26.47 -6.04
CA ASN A 104 -40.34 26.12 -5.80
C ASN A 104 -41.07 27.22 -5.01
N ASN A 105 -40.41 27.82 -4.02
CA ASN A 105 -40.97 28.94 -3.27
C ASN A 105 -41.16 30.17 -4.16
N HIS A 106 -40.17 30.53 -4.99
CA HIS A 106 -40.26 31.67 -5.90
C HIS A 106 -41.36 31.51 -6.96
N GLN A 107 -41.56 30.29 -7.48
CA GLN A 107 -42.69 29.98 -8.38
C GLN A 107 -44.05 30.05 -7.67
N ARG A 108 -44.11 29.73 -6.37
CA ARG A 108 -45.32 29.87 -5.56
C ARG A 108 -45.68 31.33 -5.31
N THR A 109 -44.71 32.19 -4.97
CA THR A 109 -44.95 33.62 -4.74
C THR A 109 -45.36 34.34 -6.02
N THR A 110 -44.70 34.04 -7.14
CA THR A 110 -45.08 34.63 -8.44
C THR A 110 -46.47 34.18 -8.88
N ARG A 111 -46.83 32.90 -8.70
CA ARG A 111 -48.21 32.43 -8.94
C ARG A 111 -49.24 33.04 -7.99
N SER A 112 -48.93 33.22 -6.70
CA SER A 112 -49.88 33.83 -5.77
C SER A 112 -50.11 35.31 -6.09
N ILE A 113 -49.05 36.06 -6.46
CA ILE A 113 -49.14 37.46 -6.91
C ILE A 113 -50.00 37.55 -8.17
N ILE A 114 -49.84 36.67 -9.15
CA ILE A 114 -50.68 36.64 -10.35
C ILE A 114 -52.15 36.29 -10.02
N SER A 115 -52.38 35.42 -9.03
CA SER A 115 -53.74 35.03 -8.62
C SER A 115 -54.47 36.07 -7.75
N HIS A 116 -53.75 36.87 -6.96
CA HIS A 116 -54.32 37.84 -6.02
C HIS A 116 -54.16 39.31 -6.47
N GLY A 117 -53.26 39.59 -7.40
CA GLY A 117 -52.99 40.92 -7.95
C GLY A 117 -53.33 40.97 -9.43
N GLY A 118 -54.59 41.26 -9.75
CA GLY A 118 -54.96 41.79 -11.06
C GLY A 118 -54.34 43.17 -11.25
N VAL A 119 -53.08 43.23 -11.70
CA VAL A 119 -52.45 44.48 -12.13
C VAL A 119 -52.93 44.75 -13.55
N LYS A 120 -53.85 45.71 -13.67
CA LYS A 120 -54.19 46.37 -14.94
C LYS A 120 -52.91 46.96 -15.53
N PHE A 121 -52.38 46.36 -16.58
CA PHE A 121 -51.49 47.07 -17.51
C PHE A 121 -52.35 48.06 -18.29
N SER A 122 -52.40 49.31 -17.82
CA SER A 122 -52.84 50.44 -18.65
C SER A 122 -51.68 50.84 -19.55
N SER A 123 -51.94 50.80 -20.85
CA SER A 123 -51.07 51.23 -21.94
C SER A 123 -50.36 52.55 -21.65
N ILE A 124 -49.03 52.54 -21.75
CA ILE A 124 -48.21 53.73 -21.93
C ILE A 124 -47.17 53.36 -22.99
N ASP A 125 -47.57 53.48 -24.26
CA ASP A 125 -46.66 53.56 -25.40
C ASP A 125 -47.28 54.56 -26.39
N GLN A 126 -47.13 55.85 -26.09
CA GLN A 126 -47.23 56.92 -27.08
C GLN A 126 -46.62 58.20 -26.50
N GLU A 127 -45.30 58.32 -26.63
CA GLU A 127 -44.59 59.56 -26.91
C GLU A 127 -43.10 59.21 -27.08
N ILE A 128 -42.63 59.18 -28.33
CA ILE A 128 -41.41 59.86 -28.82
C ILE A 128 -41.26 59.52 -30.32
N SER A 129 -41.40 60.60 -31.11
CA SER A 129 -41.13 60.81 -32.55
C SER A 129 -42.09 60.27 -33.60
#